data_AF-A0A9E2RD00-F1
#
_entry.id   AF-A0A9E2RD00-F1
#
_cell.length_a   1.000
_cell.length_b   1.000
_cell.length_c   1.000
_cell.angle_alpha   90.00
_cell.angle_beta   90.00
_cell.angle_gamma   90.00
#
_symmetry.space_group_name_H-M   'P 1'
#
loop_
_entity.id
_entity.type
_entity.pdbx_description
1 polymer ?
#
loop_
_entity_poly.entity_id
_entity_poly.type
_entity_poly.pdbx_seq_one_letter_code
_entity_poly.pdbx_strand_id
1 'polypeptide(L)'
;MSKSTRPLTDEERTLLRWMLENGGDEARAFLPQLERARATTWKCTCGCASLELNIRGYQTPDCGFNPIVDFGFGTDENGNPHDIFVYELSGVLGGIEVGGFGVNAPRWLPTPEELRPHRK
;
A
#
# COMPACT_ATOMS: atom_id res chain seq x y z
N MET A 1 15.16 5.99 -15.33
CA MET A 1 15.21 4.55 -15.70
C MET A 1 13.85 3.95 -15.41
N SER A 2 13.18 3.33 -16.38
CA SER A 2 11.90 2.65 -16.12
C SER A 2 12.16 1.49 -15.15
N LYS A 3 11.63 1.55 -13.92
CA LYS A 3 11.63 0.38 -13.02
C LYS A 3 10.93 -0.77 -13.76
N SER A 4 11.47 -1.98 -13.66
CA SER A 4 10.79 -3.17 -14.18
C SER A 4 9.49 -3.38 -13.40
N THR A 5 8.45 -3.93 -14.04
CA THR A 5 7.14 -4.12 -13.41
C THR A 5 6.59 -5.52 -13.66
N ARG A 6 5.88 -6.04 -12.67
CA ARG A 6 5.16 -7.31 -12.72
C ARG A 6 3.66 -7.10 -12.46
N PRO A 7 2.79 -8.04 -12.88
CA PRO A 7 1.42 -8.06 -12.38
C PRO A 7 1.42 -8.10 -10.84
N LEU A 8 0.39 -7.49 -10.25
CA LEU A 8 0.07 -7.73 -8.83
C LEU A 8 -0.29 -9.20 -8.65
N THR A 9 0.09 -9.78 -7.51
CA THR A 9 -0.46 -11.07 -7.10
C THR A 9 -1.94 -10.91 -6.72
N ASP A 10 -2.65 -12.03 -6.60
CA ASP A 10 -4.06 -12.01 -6.21
C ASP A 10 -4.22 -11.46 -4.79
N GLU A 11 -3.29 -11.76 -3.89
CA GLU A 11 -3.27 -11.24 -2.52
C GLU A 11 -3.04 -9.73 -2.50
N GLU A 12 -2.06 -9.22 -3.24
CA GLU A 12 -1.77 -7.77 -3.33
C GLU A 12 -2.97 -7.00 -3.90
N ARG A 13 -3.58 -7.52 -4.97
CA ARG A 13 -4.76 -6.90 -5.58
C ARG A 13 -5.96 -6.90 -4.63
N THR A 14 -6.18 -8.01 -3.94
CA THR A 14 -7.30 -8.16 -3.01
C THR A 14 -7.14 -7.21 -1.82
N LEU A 15 -5.94 -7.13 -1.26
CA LEU A 15 -5.62 -6.21 -0.17
C LEU A 15 -5.82 -4.74 -0.58
N LEU A 16 -5.21 -4.32 -1.70
CA LEU A 16 -5.37 -2.96 -2.23
C LEU A 16 -6.83 -2.60 -2.47
N ARG A 17 -7.59 -3.49 -3.12
CA ARG A 17 -9.01 -3.29 -3.38
C ARG A 17 -9.76 -3.07 -2.08
N TRP A 18 -9.57 -3.96 -1.11
CA TRP A 18 -10.27 -3.88 0.17
C TRP A 18 -9.94 -2.59 0.91
N MET A 19 -8.66 -2.19 0.97
CA MET A 19 -8.26 -0.93 1.62
C MET A 19 -8.90 0.28 0.94
N LEU A 20 -8.92 0.34 -0.40
CA LEU A 20 -9.56 1.44 -1.13
C LEU A 20 -11.09 1.46 -0.95
N GLU A 21 -11.74 0.29 -0.92
CA GLU A 21 -13.19 0.18 -0.71
C GLU A 21 -13.62 0.59 0.72
N ASN A 22 -12.76 0.35 1.71
CA ASN A 22 -13.01 0.66 3.12
C ASN A 22 -12.39 2.00 3.59
N GLY A 23 -11.59 2.66 2.75
CA GLY A 23 -10.91 3.93 3.06
C GLY A 23 -11.75 5.20 2.88
N GLY A 24 -13.00 5.08 2.45
CA GLY A 24 -13.88 6.21 2.16
C GLY A 24 -13.86 6.65 0.70
N ASP A 25 -14.61 7.70 0.38
CA ASP A 25 -14.90 8.08 -1.01
C ASP A 25 -13.67 8.55 -1.79
N GLU A 26 -12.73 9.22 -1.13
CA GLU A 26 -11.46 9.64 -1.73
C GLU A 26 -10.62 8.43 -2.17
N ALA A 27 -10.47 7.42 -1.30
CA ALA A 27 -9.75 6.20 -1.63
C ALA A 27 -10.44 5.40 -2.76
N ARG A 28 -11.78 5.29 -2.72
CA ARG A 28 -12.56 4.60 -3.76
C ARG A 28 -12.35 5.18 -5.15
N ALA A 29 -12.05 6.48 -5.27
CA ALA A 29 -11.79 7.12 -6.55
C ALA A 29 -10.58 6.52 -7.31
N PHE A 30 -9.68 5.81 -6.60
CA PHE A 30 -8.51 5.16 -7.19
C PHE A 30 -8.75 3.72 -7.67
N LEU A 31 -9.93 3.12 -7.42
CA LEU A 31 -10.26 1.77 -7.89
C LEU A 31 -10.06 1.56 -9.41
N PRO A 32 -10.42 2.51 -10.30
CA PRO A 32 -10.13 2.38 -11.73
C PRO A 32 -8.62 2.32 -12.05
N GLN A 33 -7.78 2.95 -11.24
CA GLN A 33 -6.31 2.88 -11.41
C GLN A 33 -5.77 1.51 -11.00
N LEU A 34 -6.36 0.87 -9.98
CA LEU A 34 -5.97 -0.49 -9.53
C LEU A 34 -6.09 -1.54 -10.65
N GLU A 35 -7.06 -1.40 -11.56
CA GLU A 35 -7.19 -2.29 -12.72
C GLU A 35 -5.98 -2.20 -13.68
N ARG A 36 -5.27 -1.09 -13.66
CA ARG A 36 -4.12 -0.79 -14.51
C ARG A 36 -2.79 -0.89 -13.76
N ALA A 37 -2.83 -1.20 -12.48
CA ALA A 37 -1.69 -1.22 -11.58
C ALA A 37 -0.79 -2.44 -11.80
N ARG A 38 0.51 -2.21 -11.71
CA ARG A 38 1.56 -3.22 -11.67
C ARG A 38 2.52 -2.89 -10.55
N ALA A 39 2.95 -3.90 -9.79
CA ALA A 39 3.99 -3.70 -8.80
C ALA A 39 5.33 -3.46 -9.51
N THR A 40 6.07 -2.45 -9.06
CA THR A 40 7.46 -2.30 -9.48
C THR A 40 8.30 -3.43 -8.85
N THR A 41 9.47 -3.71 -9.43
CA THR A 41 10.42 -4.65 -8.84
C THR A 41 11.26 -4.03 -7.71
N TRP A 42 10.95 -2.79 -7.31
CA TRP A 42 11.61 -2.17 -6.16
C TRP A 42 11.22 -2.91 -4.88
N LYS A 43 12.15 -2.94 -3.93
CA LYS A 43 11.94 -3.46 -2.58
C LYS A 43 12.54 -2.47 -1.60
N CYS A 44 11.89 -2.25 -0.45
CA CYS A 44 12.50 -1.47 0.62
C CYS A 44 13.85 -2.08 1.01
N THR A 45 14.86 -1.23 1.21
CA THR A 45 16.18 -1.66 1.71
C THR A 45 16.10 -2.21 3.14
N CYS A 46 15.06 -1.82 3.89
CA CYS A 46 14.71 -2.37 5.19
C CYS A 46 14.12 -3.79 5.13
N GLY A 47 13.69 -4.23 3.95
CA GLY A 47 13.09 -5.55 3.73
C GLY A 47 11.61 -5.68 4.14
N CYS A 48 10.93 -4.58 4.47
CA CYS A 48 9.48 -4.59 4.70
C CYS A 48 8.71 -4.96 3.43
N ALA A 49 7.42 -5.25 3.59
CA ALA A 49 6.54 -5.61 2.49
C ALA A 49 5.97 -4.41 1.70
N SER A 50 6.45 -3.19 1.93
CA SER A 50 6.05 -2.01 1.15
C SER A 50 6.26 -2.25 -0.35
N LEU A 51 5.31 -1.77 -1.15
CA LEU A 51 5.31 -1.93 -2.59
C LEU A 51 5.00 -0.59 -3.26
N GLU A 52 5.71 -0.31 -4.33
CA GLU A 52 5.39 0.80 -5.23
C GLU A 52 4.64 0.26 -6.46
N LEU A 53 3.66 1.03 -6.92
CA LEU A 53 2.86 0.74 -8.09
C LEU A 53 3.29 1.62 -9.27
N ASN A 54 3.21 1.03 -10.46
CA ASN A 54 3.19 1.74 -11.71
C ASN A 54 1.82 1.56 -12.36
N ILE A 55 1.12 2.66 -12.60
CA ILE A 55 -0.21 2.65 -13.22
C ILE A 55 -0.06 2.83 -14.72
N ARG A 56 -0.41 1.81 -15.51
CA ARG A 56 -0.25 1.86 -16.97
C ARG A 56 -1.01 3.04 -17.58
N GLY A 57 -0.30 3.91 -18.30
CA GLY A 57 -0.88 5.09 -18.96
C GLY A 57 -0.89 6.35 -18.08
N TYR A 58 -0.27 6.29 -16.91
CA TYR A 58 0.02 7.45 -16.07
C TYR A 58 1.53 7.64 -15.98
N GLN A 59 1.98 8.89 -15.91
CA GLN A 59 3.35 9.20 -15.53
C GLN A 59 3.43 9.17 -14.00
N THR A 60 4.42 8.47 -13.45
CA THR A 60 4.68 8.52 -12.01
C THR A 60 5.24 9.90 -11.65
N PRO A 61 4.56 10.69 -10.80
CA PRO A 61 5.05 12.01 -10.43
C PRO A 61 6.27 11.91 -9.51
N ASP A 62 7.17 12.88 -9.59
CA ASP A 62 8.39 12.92 -8.76
C ASP A 62 8.12 13.39 -7.31
N CYS A 63 6.90 13.89 -7.03
CA CYS A 63 6.50 14.40 -5.72
C CYS A 63 4.98 14.27 -5.50
N GLY A 64 4.52 14.60 -4.28
CA GLY A 64 3.10 14.59 -3.91
C GLY A 64 2.67 13.35 -3.14
N PHE A 65 3.52 12.82 -2.26
CA PHE A 65 3.19 11.71 -1.37
C PHE A 65 2.07 12.09 -0.39
N ASN A 66 0.96 11.36 -0.45
CA ASN A 66 -0.20 11.59 0.39
C ASN A 66 -0.85 10.25 0.78
N PRO A 67 -0.84 9.86 2.07
CA PRO A 67 -1.60 8.71 2.55
C PRO A 67 -3.10 8.96 2.38
N ILE A 68 -3.80 8.05 1.71
CA ILE A 68 -5.25 8.15 1.42
C ILE A 68 -6.10 7.21 2.26
N VAL A 69 -5.49 6.15 2.81
CA VAL A 69 -6.15 5.25 3.78
C VAL A 69 -5.10 4.52 4.60
N ASP A 70 -5.37 4.36 5.90
CA ASP A 70 -4.53 3.67 6.87
C ASP A 70 -5.32 2.67 7.73
N PHE A 71 -4.66 1.57 8.10
CA PHE A 71 -5.18 0.53 8.99
C PHE A 71 -4.06 -0.02 9.88
N GLY A 72 -4.45 -0.57 11.03
CA GLY A 72 -3.56 -1.35 11.88
C GLY A 72 -3.71 -2.85 11.62
N PHE A 73 -2.65 -3.63 11.86
CA PHE A 73 -2.68 -5.09 11.80
C PHE A 73 -1.55 -5.71 12.62
N GLY A 74 -1.75 -6.95 13.09
CA GLY A 74 -0.74 -7.69 13.86
C GLY A 74 -0.17 -6.91 15.07
N THR A 75 0.89 -7.45 15.66
CA THR A 75 1.72 -6.74 16.64
C THR A 75 3.18 -7.20 16.54
N ASP A 76 4.12 -6.34 16.90
CA ASP A 76 5.52 -6.71 17.11
C ASP A 76 5.73 -7.55 18.39
N GLU A 77 6.99 -7.90 18.67
CA GLU A 77 7.39 -8.68 19.86
C GLU A 77 7.08 -7.98 21.20
N ASN A 78 6.88 -6.67 21.18
CA ASN A 78 6.54 -5.86 22.35
C ASN A 78 5.03 -5.57 22.45
N GLY A 79 4.23 -6.10 21.52
CA GLY A 79 2.78 -5.89 21.47
C GLY A 79 2.36 -4.58 20.81
N ASN A 80 3.26 -3.86 20.13
CA ASN A 80 2.90 -2.65 19.39
C ASN A 80 2.28 -3.03 18.04
N PRO A 81 1.18 -2.39 17.61
CA PRO A 81 0.57 -2.68 16.32
C PRO A 81 1.48 -2.32 15.15
N HIS A 82 1.33 -3.03 14.04
CA HIS A 82 1.86 -2.57 12.75
C HIS A 82 0.81 -1.71 12.05
N ASP A 83 1.28 -0.80 11.20
CA ASP A 83 0.44 0.08 10.40
C ASP A 83 0.66 -0.23 8.93
N ILE A 84 -0.39 -0.05 8.14
CA ILE A 84 -0.35 -0.18 6.70
C ILE A 84 -1.18 0.93 6.10
N PHE A 85 -0.65 1.60 5.09
CA PHE A 85 -1.39 2.64 4.41
C PHE A 85 -1.20 2.57 2.91
N VAL A 86 -2.25 2.95 2.18
CA VAL A 86 -2.18 3.22 0.74
C VAL A 86 -1.91 4.70 0.56
N TYR A 87 -1.03 5.03 -0.37
CA TYR A 87 -0.71 6.41 -0.71
C TYR A 87 -0.91 6.69 -2.20
N GLU A 88 -1.10 7.97 -2.50
CA GLU A 88 -1.08 8.52 -3.85
C GLU A 88 0.14 9.45 -4.04
N LEU A 89 0.49 9.65 -5.31
CA LEU A 89 1.50 10.59 -5.79
C LEU A 89 0.83 11.53 -6.80
N SER A 90 0.52 12.77 -6.39
CA SER A 90 -0.13 13.79 -7.21
C SER A 90 -1.32 13.28 -8.05
N GLY A 91 -2.25 12.55 -7.43
CA GLY A 91 -3.45 11.97 -8.03
C GLY A 91 -3.24 10.62 -8.71
N VAL A 92 -2.06 10.01 -8.58
CA VAL A 92 -1.75 8.68 -9.12
C VAL A 92 -1.57 7.68 -7.97
N LEU A 93 -2.24 6.53 -8.04
CA LEU A 93 -2.11 5.50 -7.02
C LEU A 93 -0.64 5.04 -6.91
N GLY A 94 -0.04 5.30 -5.75
CA GLY A 94 1.40 5.17 -5.53
C GLY A 94 1.81 3.80 -5.00
N GLY A 95 1.06 3.23 -4.06
CA GLY A 95 1.33 1.90 -3.54
C GLY A 95 0.92 1.70 -2.09
N ILE A 96 1.55 0.71 -1.45
CA ILE A 96 1.36 0.39 -0.03
C ILE A 96 2.66 0.65 0.70
N GLU A 97 2.56 1.30 1.85
CA GLU A 97 3.61 1.35 2.84
C GLU A 97 3.21 0.55 4.07
N VAL A 98 4.18 -0.19 4.61
CA VAL A 98 4.03 -0.98 5.81
C VAL A 98 4.95 -0.40 6.87
N GLY A 99 4.35 0.15 7.92
CA GLY A 99 5.02 0.70 9.09
C GLY A 99 4.95 -0.25 10.28
N GLY A 100 5.93 -0.15 11.17
CA GLY A 100 5.80 -0.61 12.54
C GLY A 100 6.24 0.51 13.47
N PHE A 101 5.62 0.63 14.64
CA PHE A 101 6.17 1.46 15.72
C PHE A 101 7.47 0.81 16.25
N GLY A 102 8.56 0.86 15.47
CA GLY A 102 9.83 0.19 15.76
C GLY A 102 10.69 -0.07 14.51
N VAL A 103 11.89 -0.63 14.72
CA VAL A 103 12.92 -0.81 13.67
C VAL A 103 12.61 -1.96 12.68
N ASN A 104 11.54 -2.73 12.89
CA ASN A 104 11.23 -3.93 12.13
C ASN A 104 9.79 -3.92 11.59
N ALA A 105 9.54 -3.15 10.53
CA ALA A 105 8.29 -3.29 9.79
C ALA A 105 8.17 -4.72 9.21
N PRO A 106 6.97 -5.31 9.22
CA PRO A 106 6.79 -6.69 8.80
C PRO A 106 7.16 -6.90 7.33
N ARG A 107 7.70 -8.09 7.05
CA ARG A 107 8.11 -8.53 5.70
C ARG A 107 6.99 -9.24 4.93
N TRP A 108 5.77 -9.15 5.45
CA TRP A 108 4.56 -9.75 4.90
C TRP A 108 3.48 -8.68 4.82
N LEU A 109 2.58 -8.84 3.84
CA LEU A 109 1.36 -8.05 3.75
C LEU A 109 0.23 -8.78 4.47
N PRO A 110 -0.63 -8.08 5.23
CA PRO A 110 -1.79 -8.68 5.86
C PRO A 110 -2.84 -9.09 4.83
N THR A 111 -3.66 -10.04 5.24
CA THR A 111 -4.95 -10.31 4.61
C THR A 111 -5.97 -9.24 5.02
N PRO A 112 -7.01 -8.97 4.21
CA PRO A 112 -8.08 -8.05 4.57
C PRO A 112 -8.69 -8.32 5.96
N GLU A 113 -8.80 -9.59 6.34
CA GLU A 113 -9.38 -10.04 7.61
C GLU A 113 -8.51 -9.70 8.83
N GLU A 114 -7.24 -9.35 8.63
CA GLU A 114 -6.32 -8.92 9.69
C GLU A 114 -6.36 -7.41 9.93
N LEU A 115 -6.87 -6.63 8.96
CA LEU A 115 -6.92 -5.18 9.05
C LEU A 115 -7.93 -4.69 10.10
N ARG A 116 -7.53 -3.67 10.86
CA ARG A 116 -8.35 -3.04 11.90
C ARG A 116 -8.36 -1.53 11.68
N PRO A 117 -9.52 -0.87 11.71
CA PRO A 117 -9.56 0.59 11.72
C PRO A 117 -8.82 1.12 12.94
N HIS A 118 -8.05 2.20 12.78
CA HIS A 118 -7.56 2.94 13.93
C HIS A 118 -8.77 3.52 14.69
N ARG A 119 -8.82 3.32 16.02
CA ARG A 119 -9.85 3.99 16.83
C ARG A 119 -9.55 5.50 16.78
N LYS A 120 -10.45 6.26 16.18
CA LYS A 120 -10.46 7.74 16.27
C LYS A 120 -10.95 8.18 17.64
#